data_AF-A0A7J9C2N3-F1
#
_entry.id   AF-A0A7J9C2N3-F1
#
_cell.length_a   1.000
_cell.length_b   1.000
_cell.length_c   1.000
_cell.angle_alpha   90.00
_cell.angle_beta   90.00
_cell.angle_gamma   90.00
#
_symmetry.space_group_name_H-M   'P 1'
#
loop_
_entity.id
_entity.type
_entity.pdbx_description
1 polymer ?
#
loop_
_entity_poly.entity_id
_entity_poly.type
_entity_poly.pdbx_seq_one_letter_code
_entity_poly.pdbx_strand_id
1 'polypeptide(L)'
;MAIKIASEIFIDLMRKINVPLIVEFELSSVSDWLKYRRLRPWSVRKLFADIEGGLRYLVEIKFVATNSQKNGMANSLANAGLSRNHFFKTVVFW
;
A
#
# COMPACT_ATOMS: atom_id res chain seq x y z
N MET A 1 2.64 0.69 -5.42
CA MET A 1 2.11 -0.67 -5.63
C MET A 1 1.91 -1.41 -4.31
N ALA A 2 2.92 -1.48 -3.44
CA ALA A 2 2.80 -2.16 -2.14
C ALA A 2 1.60 -1.70 -1.28
N ILE A 3 1.38 -0.39 -1.16
CA ILE A 3 0.23 0.16 -0.41
C ILE A 3 -1.11 -0.37 -0.97
N LYS A 4 -1.29 -0.36 -2.29
CA LYS A 4 -2.50 -0.86 -2.95
C LYS A 4 -2.76 -2.33 -2.59
N ILE A 5 -1.75 -3.18 -2.78
CA ILE A 5 -1.87 -4.62 -2.53
C ILE A 5 -2.14 -4.89 -1.04
N ALA A 6 -1.42 -4.20 -0.15
CA ALA A 6 -1.64 -4.36 1.30
C ALA A 6 -3.05 -3.93 1.70
N SER A 7 -3.57 -2.83 1.15
CA SER A 7 -4.94 -2.39 1.39
C SER A 7 -5.97 -3.39 0.85
N GLU A 8 -5.78 -3.93 -0.35
CA GLU A 8 -6.67 -4.96 -0.94
C GLU A 8 -6.71 -6.22 -0.07
N ILE A 9 -5.56 -6.76 0.32
CA ILE A 9 -5.46 -7.92 1.21
C ILE A 9 -6.12 -7.63 2.57
N PHE A 10 -5.87 -6.44 3.14
CA PHE A 10 -6.46 -6.08 4.42
C PHE A 10 -7.99 -5.97 4.35
N ILE A 11 -8.53 -5.34 3.30
CA ILE A 11 -9.98 -5.23 3.08
C ILE A 11 -10.61 -6.62 2.98
N ASP A 12 -9.99 -7.53 2.25
CA ASP A 12 -10.48 -8.90 2.09
C ASP A 12 -10.45 -9.67 3.41
N LEU A 13 -9.37 -9.56 4.19
CA LEU A 13 -9.21 -10.25 5.48
C LEU A 13 -10.12 -9.68 6.57
N MET A 14 -10.26 -8.36 6.62
CA MET A 14 -10.92 -7.63 7.71
C MET A 14 -12.32 -7.16 7.35
N ARG A 15 -12.91 -7.65 6.25
CA ARG A 15 -14.22 -7.22 5.74
C ARG A 15 -15.36 -7.23 6.77
N LYS A 16 -15.25 -8.06 7.81
CA LYS A 16 -16.25 -8.20 8.88
C LYS A 16 -15.88 -7.50 10.19
N ILE A 17 -14.67 -6.98 10.31
CA ILE A 17 -14.14 -6.44 11.56
C ILE A 17 -13.80 -4.98 11.32
N ASN A 18 -14.36 -4.11 12.16
CA ASN A 18 -14.26 -2.68 11.96
C ASN A 18 -12.97 -2.10 12.53
N VAL A 19 -11.82 -2.53 12.00
CA VAL A 19 -10.49 -2.15 12.49
C VAL A 19 -9.87 -1.08 11.58
N PRO A 20 -9.30 0.00 12.15
CA PRO A 20 -8.57 0.99 11.37
C PRO A 20 -7.32 0.38 10.72
N LEU A 21 -7.03 0.77 9.48
CA LEU A 21 -5.78 0.42 8.81
C LEU A 21 -4.72 1.50 9.05
N ILE A 22 -3.57 1.13 9.60
CA ILE A 22 -2.41 2.04 9.72
C ILE A 22 -1.36 1.60 8.70
N VAL A 23 -1.01 2.49 7.79
CA VAL A 23 0.02 2.27 6.76
C VAL A 23 1.26 3.09 7.11
N GLU A 24 2.31 2.39 7.50
CA GLU A 24 3.62 2.96 7.80
C GLU A 24 4.53 2.92 6.56
N PHE A 25 5.25 4.02 6.27
CA PHE A 25 6.18 4.09 5.14
C PHE A 25 7.31 5.09 5.40
N GLU A 26 8.45 4.92 4.73
CA GLU A 26 9.65 5.75 4.95
C GLU A 26 9.91 6.80 3.85
N LEU A 27 9.13 6.77 2.77
CA LEU A 27 9.36 7.65 1.61
C LEU A 27 8.73 9.04 1.81
N SER A 28 9.57 10.06 1.96
CA SER A 28 9.16 11.47 2.08
C SER A 28 8.32 11.93 0.89
N SER A 29 8.71 11.57 -0.35
CA SER A 29 7.96 11.93 -1.55
C SER A 29 6.54 11.34 -1.56
N VAL A 30 6.36 10.13 -1.02
CA VAL A 30 5.02 9.51 -0.90
C VAL A 30 4.17 10.26 0.12
N SER A 31 4.78 10.76 1.20
CA SER A 31 4.11 11.61 2.19
C SER A 31 3.57 12.88 1.54
N ASP A 32 4.40 13.54 0.72
CA ASP A 32 4.00 14.77 0.01
C ASP A 32 2.91 14.49 -1.03
N TRP A 33 2.98 13.37 -1.73
CA TRP A 33 1.95 12.97 -2.70
C TRP A 33 0.62 12.63 -2.04
N LEU A 34 0.64 12.02 -0.85
CA LEU A 34 -0.56 11.75 -0.07
C LEU A 34 -1.23 13.05 0.39
N LYS A 35 -0.44 14.00 0.90
CA LYS A 35 -0.93 15.31 1.38
C LYS A 35 -1.37 16.22 0.24
N TYR A 36 -0.62 16.26 -0.85
CA TYR A 36 -0.80 17.24 -1.92
C TYR A 36 -1.01 16.54 -3.26
N ARG A 37 -2.28 16.38 -3.66
CA ARG A 37 -2.66 15.81 -4.97
C ARG A 37 -1.95 16.45 -6.16
N ARG A 38 -1.67 17.75 -6.10
CA ARG A 38 -0.95 18.50 -7.16
C ARG A 38 0.50 18.05 -7.38
N LEU A 39 1.14 17.49 -6.35
CA LEU A 39 2.52 17.02 -6.43
C LEU A 39 2.63 15.60 -7.00
N ARG A 40 1.50 14.91 -7.19
CA ARG A 40 1.48 13.54 -7.74
C ARG A 40 1.90 13.56 -9.21
N PRO A 41 2.96 12.81 -9.59
CA PRO A 41 3.29 12.61 -10.99
C PRO A 41 2.11 12.05 -11.78
N TRP A 42 1.99 12.44 -13.03
CA TRP A 42 0.90 12.01 -13.90
C TRP A 42 0.83 10.48 -14.04
N SER A 43 1.99 9.83 -14.11
CA SER A 43 2.15 8.37 -14.23
C SER A 43 1.55 7.57 -13.07
N VAL A 44 1.46 8.15 -11.86
CA VAL A 44 0.94 7.46 -10.67
C VAL A 44 -0.49 7.85 -10.31
N ARG A 45 -1.14 8.75 -11.07
CA ARG A 45 -2.50 9.22 -10.77
C ARG A 45 -3.52 8.09 -10.73
N LYS A 46 -3.46 7.17 -11.70
CA LYS A 46 -4.34 6.00 -11.74
C LYS A 46 -4.15 5.12 -10.50
N LEU A 47 -2.91 4.83 -10.13
CA LEU A 47 -2.59 4.05 -8.94
C LEU A 47 -3.17 4.69 -7.66
N PHE A 48 -3.04 6.01 -7.51
CA PHE A 48 -3.63 6.70 -6.36
C PHE A 48 -5.16 6.71 -6.40
N ALA A 49 -5.78 6.84 -7.57
CA ALA A 49 -7.23 6.74 -7.72
C ALA A 49 -7.74 5.34 -7.34
N ASP A 50 -7.03 4.29 -7.75
CA ASP A 50 -7.35 2.90 -7.40
C ASP A 50 -7.23 2.67 -5.88
N ILE A 51 -6.16 3.17 -5.25
CA ILE A 51 -5.99 3.13 -3.80
C ILE A 51 -7.16 3.86 -3.13
N GLU A 52 -7.40 5.13 -3.47
CA GLU A 52 -8.49 5.92 -2.89
C GLU A 52 -9.87 5.27 -3.10
N GLY A 53 -10.09 4.57 -4.21
CA GLY A 53 -11.28 3.77 -4.48
C GLY A 53 -11.43 2.59 -3.52
N GLY A 54 -10.38 1.80 -3.35
CA GLY A 54 -10.37 0.67 -2.41
C GLY A 54 -10.52 1.11 -0.95
N LEU A 55 -9.93 2.25 -0.58
CA LEU A 55 -10.01 2.79 0.78
C LEU A 55 -11.44 3.19 1.20
N ARG A 56 -12.39 3.36 0.27
CA ARG A 56 -13.79 3.65 0.61
C ARG A 56 -14.47 2.53 1.40
N TYR A 57 -13.92 1.32 1.35
CA TYR A 57 -14.42 0.17 2.10
C TYR A 57 -13.85 0.07 3.52
N LEU A 58 -12.94 0.99 3.90
CA LEU A 58 -12.35 1.04 5.24
C LEU A 58 -13.00 2.16 6.06
N VAL A 59 -13.26 1.87 7.34
CA VAL A 59 -13.83 2.87 8.25
C VAL A 59 -12.82 3.95 8.63
N GLU A 60 -11.55 3.59 8.77
CA GLU A 60 -10.50 4.57 8.98
C GLU A 60 -9.17 4.07 8.40
N ILE A 61 -8.42 4.99 7.79
CA ILE A 61 -7.04 4.75 7.38
C ILE A 61 -6.14 5.89 7.86
N LYS A 62 -4.98 5.52 8.41
CA LYS A 62 -3.93 6.46 8.80
C LYS A 62 -2.65 6.17 8.05
N PHE A 63 -2.09 7.20 7.46
CA PHE A 63 -0.79 7.17 6.80
C PHE A 63 0.26 7.78 7.72
N VAL A 64 1.25 6.99 8.10
CA VAL A 64 2.31 7.40 9.03
C VAL A 64 3.65 7.34 8.32
N ALA A 65 4.25 8.51 8.11
CA ALA A 65 5.63 8.60 7.64
C ALA A 65 6.57 8.32 8.81
N THR A 66 7.35 7.25 8.72
CA THR A 66 8.34 6.85 9.73
C THR A 66 9.75 7.18 9.23
N ASN A 67 10.62 7.59 10.14
CA ASN A 67 12.04 7.82 9.95
C ASN A 67 12.90 6.66 10.48
N SER A 68 12.26 5.61 11.00
CA SER A 68 12.94 4.51 11.68
C SER A 68 13.05 3.29 10.77
N GLN A 69 14.20 2.62 10.83
CA GLN A 69 14.56 1.34 10.18
C GLN A 69 13.63 0.15 10.54
N LYS A 70 12.43 0.41 11.06
CA LYS A 70 11.41 -0.56 11.47
C LYS A 70 10.78 -1.28 10.28
N ASN A 71 10.82 -0.71 9.07
CA ASN A 71 10.37 -1.40 7.87
C ASN A 71 11.41 -2.38 7.30
N GLY A 72 12.40 -2.81 8.08
CA GLY A 72 13.42 -3.79 7.66
C GLY A 72 12.82 -5.06 7.06
N MET A 73 11.71 -5.58 7.61
CA MET A 73 11.00 -6.71 7.03
C MET A 73 10.37 -6.39 5.67
N ALA A 74 9.64 -5.27 5.56
CA ALA A 74 9.02 -4.85 4.31
C ALA A 74 10.07 -4.60 3.21
N ASN A 75 11.20 -3.98 3.57
CA ASN A 75 12.32 -3.75 2.66
C ASN A 75 12.99 -5.06 2.23
N SER A 76 13.19 -5.99 3.16
CA SER A 76 13.75 -7.32 2.86
C SER A 76 12.84 -8.12 1.92
N LEU A 77 11.52 -8.08 2.15
CA LEU A 77 10.52 -8.72 1.29
C LEU A 77 10.46 -8.07 -0.10
N ALA A 78 10.54 -6.74 -0.18
CA ALA A 78 10.59 -6.03 -1.45
C ALA A 78 11.84 -6.41 -2.25
N ASN A 79 13.01 -6.45 -1.60
CA ASN A 79 14.27 -6.86 -2.22
C ASN A 79 14.24 -8.32 -2.67
N ALA A 80 13.69 -9.22 -1.85
CA ALA A 80 13.48 -10.62 -2.23
C ALA A 80 12.48 -10.78 -3.39
N GLY A 81 11.51 -9.87 -3.51
CA GLY A 81 10.60 -9.81 -4.64
C GLY A 81 11.28 -9.35 -5.92
N LEU A 82 12.12 -8.31 -5.84
CA LEU A 82 12.90 -7.78 -6.98
C LEU A 82 13.92 -8.79 -7.51
N SER A 83 14.50 -9.61 -6.64
CA SER A 83 15.47 -10.64 -7.03
C SER A 83 14.83 -11.89 -7.66
N ARG A 84 13.51 -12.03 -7.61
CA ARG A 84 12.77 -13.12 -8.25
C ARG A 84 12.32 -12.69 -9.65
N ASN A 85 12.82 -13.37 -10.68
CA ASN A 85 12.43 -13.14 -12.07
C ASN A 85 10.97 -13.49 -12.40
N HIS A 86 10.20 -14.04 -11.45
CA HIS A 86 8.81 -14.43 -11.66
C HIS A 86 7.95 -13.79 -10.55
N PHE A 87 7.07 -12.88 -10.94
CA PHE A 87 6.02 -12.37 -10.06
C PHE A 87 5.06 -13.52 -9.68
N PHE A 88 4.49 -13.48 -8.47
CA PHE A 88 3.58 -14.49 -7.95
C PHE A 88 2.48 -14.84 -8.98
N LYS A 89 2.46 -16.11 -9.42
CA LYS A 89 1.34 -16.70 -10.15
C LYS A 89 0.28 -17.10 -9.13
N THR A 90 -0.73 -16.26 -8.92
CA THR A 90 -1.94 -16.67 -8.19
C THR A 90 -2.77 -17.56 -9.10
N VAL A 91 -2.85 -18.84 -8.78
CA VAL A 91 -3.82 -19.78 -9.37
C VAL A 91 -5.04 -19.77 -8.46
N VAL A 92 -6.14 -19.19 -8.93
CA VAL A 92 -7.45 -19.35 -8.29
C VAL A 92 -7.98 -20.72 -8.72
N PHE A 93 -8.07 -21.66 -7.79
CA PHE A 93 -8.87 -22.86 -7.99
C PHE A 93 -10.33 -22.52 -7.69
N TRP A 94 -11.21 -22.70 -8.68
CA TRP A 94 -12.65 -22.82 -8.49
C TRP A 94 -13.00 -24.29 -8.28
#